data_AF-A0A3D4Y978-F1
#
_entry.id   AF-A0A3D4Y978-F1
#
_cell.length_a   1.000
_cell.length_b   1.000
_cell.length_c   1.000
_cell.angle_alpha   90.00
_cell.angle_beta   90.00
_cell.angle_gamma   90.00
#
_symmetry.space_group_name_H-M   'P 1'
#
loop_
_entity.id
_entity.type
_entity.pdbx_description
1 polymer ?
#
loop_
_entity_poly.entity_id
_entity_poly.type
_entity_poly.pdbx_seq_one_letter_code
_entity_poly.pdbx_strand_id
1 'polypeptide(L)' 'MIGEKCGCQKATSKETKTQGCPFPEKELKAWLKNRKQWDHEEWLTLLKKLEEKGYAEWTSCENGQTQIGQFLESERKKSS' A
#
# COMPACT_ATOMS: atom_id res chain seq x y z
N MET A 1 21.93 -13.97 -7.11
CA MET A 1 21.12 -13.08 -6.26
C MET A 1 20.26 -12.23 -7.17
N ILE A 2 19.06 -12.70 -7.47
CA ILE A 2 18.14 -12.03 -8.38
C ILE A 2 17.46 -10.96 -7.53
N GLY A 3 17.97 -9.72 -7.59
CA GLY A 3 17.28 -8.59 -6.98
C GLY A 3 16.01 -8.37 -7.79
N GLU A 4 14.88 -8.88 -7.29
CA GLU A 4 13.56 -8.62 -7.82
C GLU A 4 13.34 -7.11 -7.80
N LYS A 5 13.62 -6.47 -8.94
CA LYS A 5 13.16 -5.13 -9.23
C LYS A 5 11.63 -5.20 -9.20
N CYS A 6 11.03 -4.73 -8.12
CA CYS A 6 9.63 -4.29 -8.16
C CYS A 6 9.54 -3.14 -9.16
N GLY A 7 9.33 -3.48 -10.43
CA GLY A 7 8.88 -2.57 -11.46
C GLY A 7 7.45 -2.94 -11.80
N CYS A 8 6.56 -1.96 -11.91
CA CYS A 8 5.18 -2.19 -12.35
C CYS A 8 5.18 -2.91 -13.69
N GLN A 9 5.05 -4.24 -13.68
CA GLN A 9 4.91 -5.06 -14.86
C GLN A 9 3.45 -5.46 -14.94
N LYS A 10 2.75 -4.82 -15.88
CA LYS A 10 1.36 -5.09 -16.21
C LYS A 10 1.15 -6.59 -16.44
N ALA A 11 0.56 -7.27 -15.48
CA ALA A 11 0.00 -8.60 -15.68
C ALA A 11 -1.41 -8.46 -16.27
N THR A 12 -1.56 -9.09 -17.42
CA THR A 12 -2.75 -9.18 -18.25
C THR A 12 -3.92 -9.81 -17.47
N SER A 13 -5.03 -9.09 -17.27
CA SER A 13 -6.40 -9.57 -17.54
C SER A 13 -7.49 -8.54 -17.20
N LYS A 14 -8.14 -8.06 -18.28
CA LYS A 14 -9.54 -7.58 -18.45
C LYS A 14 -10.09 -6.47 -17.52
N GLU A 15 -10.28 -5.29 -18.13
CA GLU A 15 -11.14 -4.13 -17.73
C GLU A 15 -10.80 -3.46 -16.38
N THR A 16 -10.48 -2.16 -16.22
CA THR A 16 -10.73 -0.94 -17.02
C THR A 16 -9.77 0.17 -16.52
N LYS A 17 -9.32 1.05 -17.44
CA LYS A 17 -8.74 2.39 -17.22
C LYS A 17 -7.32 2.52 -16.62
N THR A 18 -6.38 2.68 -17.55
CA THR A 18 -5.04 3.28 -17.48
C THR A 18 -4.79 4.29 -16.34
N GLN A 19 -3.96 3.93 -15.36
CA GLN A 19 -3.07 4.87 -14.64
C GLN A 19 -2.01 4.06 -13.87
N GLY A 20 -0.72 4.37 -14.04
CA GLY A 20 0.38 3.62 -13.39
C GLY A 20 0.20 3.57 -11.87
N CYS A 21 0.65 2.47 -11.25
CA CYS A 21 0.45 2.07 -9.84
C CYS A 21 0.58 3.27 -8.88
N PRO A 22 -0.50 3.99 -8.58
CA PRO A 22 -0.38 5.20 -7.78
C PRO A 22 -0.19 4.78 -6.34
N PHE A 23 0.74 5.43 -5.62
CA PHE A 23 0.91 5.15 -4.20
C PHE A 23 -0.41 5.47 -3.46
N PRO A 24 -0.96 4.56 -2.64
CA PRO A 24 -2.30 4.70 -2.08
C PRO A 24 -2.36 5.67 -0.88
N GLU A 25 -1.75 6.86 -0.97
CA GLU A 25 -1.70 7.86 0.11
C GLU A 25 -3.08 8.23 0.65
N LYS A 26 -4.07 8.36 -0.24
CA LYS A 26 -5.44 8.73 0.13
C LYS A 26 -6.09 7.66 1.00
N GLU A 27 -5.89 6.37 0.68
CA GLU A 27 -6.39 5.29 1.52
C GLU A 27 -5.65 5.20 2.83
N LEU A 28 -4.33 5.32 2.82
CA LEU A 28 -3.53 5.32 4.05
C LEU A 28 -3.98 6.43 5.00
N LYS A 29 -4.19 7.65 4.48
CA LYS A 29 -4.72 8.79 5.26
C LYS A 29 -6.15 8.54 5.75
N ALA A 30 -7.05 8.02 4.90
CA ALA A 30 -8.42 7.71 5.30
C ALA A 30 -8.46 6.62 6.39
N TRP A 31 -7.58 5.62 6.27
CA TRP A 31 -7.43 4.54 7.23
C TRP A 31 -6.86 5.04 8.57
N LEU A 32 -5.83 5.89 8.55
CA LEU A 32 -5.28 6.55 9.73
C LEU A 32 -6.26 7.50 10.42
N LYS A 33 -7.16 8.12 9.67
CA LYS A 33 -8.14 9.06 10.25
C LYS A 33 -9.03 8.40 11.31
N ASN A 34 -9.32 7.10 11.16
CA ASN A 34 -10.08 6.33 12.16
C ASN A 34 -9.19 5.52 13.12
N ARG A 35 -7.86 5.50 12.90
CA ARG A 35 -6.92 4.63 13.61
C ARG A 35 -5.66 5.38 14.00
N LYS A 36 -5.54 5.74 15.28
CA LYS A 36 -4.31 6.32 15.85
C LYS A 36 -3.22 5.27 16.13
N GLN A 37 -3.62 4.01 16.23
CA GLN A 37 -2.76 2.86 16.48
C GLN A 37 -3.25 1.70 15.60
N TRP A 38 -2.33 0.86 15.15
CA TRP A 38 -2.64 -0.34 14.40
C TRP A 38 -1.72 -1.46 14.84
N ASP A 39 -2.29 -2.65 14.95
CA ASP A 39 -1.58 -3.88 15.24
C ASP A 39 -1.20 -4.61 13.96
N HIS A 40 -0.50 -5.74 14.10
CA HIS A 40 -0.12 -6.58 12.97
C HIS A 40 -1.35 -7.08 12.18
N GLU A 41 -2.46 -7.37 12.84
CA GLU A 41 -3.71 -7.79 12.18
C GLU A 41 -4.33 -6.66 11.33
N GLU A 42 -4.31 -5.44 11.85
CA GLU A 42 -4.83 -4.26 11.14
C GLU A 42 -3.93 -3.91 9.94
N TRP A 43 -2.62 -4.10 10.09
CA TRP A 43 -1.65 -4.02 9.01
C TRP A 43 -1.94 -5.02 7.89
N LEU A 44 -2.13 -6.31 8.21
CA LEU A 44 -2.49 -7.33 7.22
C LEU A 44 -3.83 -7.02 6.53
N THR A 45 -4.80 -6.51 7.30
CA THR A 45 -6.10 -6.09 6.78
C THR A 45 -5.98 -4.90 5.82
N LEU A 46 -5.10 -3.95 6.13
CA LEU A 46 -4.79 -2.83 5.25
C LEU A 46 -4.17 -3.32 3.93
N LEU A 47 -3.19 -4.22 4.00
CA LEU A 47 -2.57 -4.81 2.80
C LEU A 47 -3.62 -5.55 1.95
N LYS A 48 -4.50 -6.35 2.54
CA LYS A 48 -5.60 -6.99 1.79
C LYS A 48 -6.54 -5.98 1.14
N LYS A 49 -6.95 -4.93 1.86
CA LYS A 49 -7.82 -3.88 1.31
C LYS A 49 -7.17 -3.13 0.15
N LEU A 50 -5.87 -2.90 0.25
CA LEU A 50 -5.09 -2.29 -0.82
C LEU A 50 -5.00 -3.23 -2.03
N GLU A 51 -4.77 -4.52 -1.82
CA GLU A 51 -4.79 -5.55 -2.88
C GLU A 51 -6.15 -5.61 -3.60
N GLU A 52 -7.26 -5.67 -2.86
CA GLU A 52 -8.63 -5.67 -3.41
C GLU A 52 -8.96 -4.39 -4.20
N LYS A 53 -8.37 -3.26 -3.81
CA LYS A 53 -8.51 -1.98 -4.54
C LYS A 53 -7.62 -1.87 -5.78
N GLY A 54 -6.80 -2.88 -6.07
CA GLY A 54 -5.88 -2.89 -7.20
C GLY A 54 -4.49 -2.32 -6.90
N TYR A 55 -4.12 -2.17 -5.63
CA TYR A 55 -2.76 -1.81 -5.19
C TYR A 55 -1.93 -3.04 -4.80
N ALA A 56 -2.25 -4.21 -5.36
CA ALA A 56 -1.54 -5.47 -5.15
C ALA A 56 -0.03 -5.34 -5.38
N GLU A 57 0.39 -4.47 -6.31
CA GLU A 57 1.81 -4.23 -6.60
C GLU A 57 2.56 -3.55 -5.43
N TRP A 58 1.87 -2.79 -4.60
CA TRP A 58 2.44 -2.18 -3.40
C TRP A 58 2.46 -3.14 -2.21
N THR A 59 1.46 -4.01 -2.11
CA THR A 59 1.29 -4.94 -0.98
C THR A 59 2.04 -6.25 -1.19
N SER A 60 2.22 -6.67 -2.44
CA SER A 60 2.99 -7.86 -2.82
C SER A 60 4.51 -7.58 -2.85
N CYS A 61 4.91 -6.30 -2.90
CA CYS A 61 6.31 -5.89 -2.87
C CYS A 61 6.78 -5.51 -1.45
N GLU A 62 7.90 -6.09 -1.00
CA GLU A 62 8.52 -5.74 0.30
C GLU A 62 8.88 -4.24 0.39
N ASN A 63 9.42 -3.67 -0.69
CA ASN A 63 9.73 -2.24 -0.74
C ASN A 63 8.46 -1.37 -0.74
N GLY A 64 7.35 -1.88 -1.28
CA GLY A 64 6.06 -1.21 -1.24
C GLY A 64 5.45 -1.23 0.16
N GLN A 65 5.46 -2.39 0.81
CA GLN A 65 5.10 -2.54 2.22
C GLN A 65 5.95 -1.64 3.12
N THR A 66 7.27 -1.58 2.89
CA THR A 66 8.17 -0.71 3.65
C THR A 66 7.79 0.77 3.49
N GLN A 67 7.48 1.23 2.28
CA GLN A 67 7.03 2.60 2.04
C GLN A 67 5.66 2.89 2.67
N ILE A 68 4.72 1.94 2.62
CA ILE A 68 3.44 2.04 3.31
C ILE A 68 3.67 2.20 4.82
N GLY A 69 4.53 1.36 5.41
CA GLY A 69 4.88 1.43 6.84
C GLY A 69 5.47 2.77 7.23
N GLN A 70 6.49 3.24 6.49
CA GLN A 70 7.13 4.54 6.73
C GLN A 70 6.16 5.71 6.58
N PHE A 71 5.25 5.65 5.61
CA PHE A 71 4.23 6.67 5.42
C PHE A 71 3.27 6.73 6.61
N LEU A 72 2.80 5.56 7.07
CA LEU A 72 1.92 5.49 8.24
C LEU A 72 2.62 6.02 9.50
N GLU A 73 3.88 5.64 9.74
CA GLU A 73 4.67 6.18 10.86
C GLU A 73 4.88 7.69 10.77
N SER A 74 5.12 8.21 9.56
CA SER A 74 5.30 9.65 9.33
C SER A 74 4.02 10.43 9.60
N GLU A 75 2.89 9.96 9.09
CA GLU A 75 1.59 10.60 9.33
C GLU A 75 1.18 10.49 10.81
N ARG A 76 1.51 9.39 11.48
CA ARG A 76 1.35 9.27 12.95
C ARG A 76 2.14 10.34 13.70
N LYS A 77 3.41 10.57 13.33
CA LYS A 77 4.26 11.60 13.94
C LYS A 77 3.77 13.02 13.68
N LYS A 78 3.20 13.30 12.50
CA LYS A 78 2.65 14.63 12.16
C LYS A 78 1.37 14.99 12.92
N SER A 79 0.64 13.99 13.41
CA SER A 79 -0.63 14.19 14.13
C SER A 79 -0.47 14.29 15.66
N SER A 80 0.77 14.28 16.17
CA SER A 80 1.10 14.49 17.59
C SER A 80 1.69 15.88 17.80
#